data_AF-A0A917M9S6-F1
#
_entry.id   AF-A0A917M9S6-F1
#
_cell.length_a   1.000
_cell.length_b   1.000
_cell.length_c   1.000
_cell.angle_alpha   90.00
_cell.angle_beta   90.00
_cell.angle_gamma   90.00
#
_symmetry.space_group_name_H-M   'P 1'
#
loop_
_entity.id
_entity.type
_entity.pdbx_description
1 polymer ?
#
loop_
_entity_poly.entity_id
_entity_poly.type
_entity_poly.pdbx_seq_one_letter_code
_entity_poly.pdbx_strand_id
1 'polypeptide(L)'
;MIILIIYRLLSEKKKYATPIYQKNLQTINEFLDLVRSLNDYVTWVQRDQLKSEYATVGQFFKNKTSYYKKETAVKSFNEIFEDFDNYVIRYNRNYVKTQKERLREYFDHIEGKSLDDQQRTALITDEYANLIIAGAGSGKTLTILGKVQYLIEQKNSNADDILLLSFTKKTVDELNERLTKIGVATKATTFHKLGYDTIKKHRADIPAVTNENTLSGVIKAYLKEDIFEDAAALQAFIQYVACYMNIPEEYDNYDSFENNLFLTASWNLHFHRLLSGTDMAGFIWRKNRHREGH
;
A
#
# COMPACT_ATOMS: atom_id res chain seq x y z
N MET A 1 36.13 -43.79 39.88
CA MET A 1 34.69 -43.46 39.88
C MET A 1 34.37 -42.16 40.63
N ILE A 2 34.79 -41.99 41.89
CA ILE A 2 34.52 -40.79 42.71
C ILE A 2 35.10 -39.48 42.12
N ILE A 3 36.34 -39.51 41.62
CA ILE A 3 37.01 -38.34 41.00
C ILE A 3 36.23 -37.82 39.78
N LEU A 4 35.71 -38.73 38.94
CA LEU A 4 34.89 -38.37 37.77
C LEU A 4 33.55 -37.74 38.18
N ILE A 5 32.95 -38.22 39.27
CA ILE A 5 31.71 -37.64 39.82
C ILE A 5 31.97 -36.23 40.36
N ILE A 6 33.04 -36.05 41.15
CA ILE A 6 33.44 -34.74 41.69
C ILE A 6 33.77 -33.76 40.56
N TYR A 7 34.57 -34.18 39.56
CA TYR A 7 34.88 -33.37 38.40
C TYR A 7 33.62 -32.94 37.65
N ARG A 8 32.68 -33.87 37.43
CA ARG A 8 31.39 -33.59 36.77
C ARG A 8 30.55 -32.58 37.58
N LEU A 9 30.52 -32.70 38.90
CA LEU A 9 29.81 -31.75 39.77
C LEU A 9 30.44 -30.36 39.80
N LEU A 10 31.78 -30.27 39.81
CA LEU A 10 32.51 -28.99 39.76
C LEU A 10 32.35 -28.31 38.39
N SER A 11 32.45 -29.09 37.31
CA SER A 11 32.15 -28.65 35.94
C SER A 11 30.71 -28.11 35.82
N GLU A 12 29.75 -28.85 36.36
CA GLU A 12 28.34 -28.44 36.40
C GLU A 12 28.12 -27.15 37.18
N LYS A 13 28.82 -26.92 38.30
CA LYS A 13 28.74 -25.63 39.02
C LYS A 13 29.39 -24.50 38.24
N LYS A 14 30.56 -24.74 37.64
CA LYS A 14 31.30 -23.72 36.89
C LYS A 14 30.52 -23.22 35.67
N LYS A 15 29.80 -24.08 34.95
CA LYS A 15 29.05 -23.67 33.75
C LYS A 15 28.01 -22.57 34.03
N TYR A 16 27.30 -22.67 35.16
CA TYR A 16 26.29 -21.70 35.60
C TYR A 16 26.89 -20.45 36.28
N ALA A 17 28.18 -20.47 36.60
CA ALA A 17 28.87 -19.37 37.26
C ALA A 17 29.67 -18.48 36.30
N THR A 18 29.64 -18.75 34.98
CA THR A 18 30.37 -17.93 34.02
C THR A 18 29.70 -16.56 33.83
N PRO A 19 30.46 -15.45 33.76
CA PRO A 19 29.88 -14.12 33.53
C PRO A 19 29.05 -14.03 32.25
N ILE A 20 29.49 -14.73 31.19
CA ILE A 20 28.78 -14.78 29.90
C ILE A 20 27.41 -15.45 30.07
N TYR A 21 27.35 -16.57 30.80
CA TYR A 21 26.06 -17.24 31.07
C TYR A 21 25.14 -16.34 31.89
N GLN A 22 25.64 -15.70 32.95
CA GLN A 22 24.82 -14.84 33.81
C GLN A 22 24.24 -13.65 33.05
N LYS A 23 25.06 -12.98 32.22
CA LYS A 23 24.61 -11.89 31.35
C LYS A 23 23.54 -12.37 30.38
N ASN A 24 23.78 -13.48 29.68
CA ASN A 24 22.83 -14.02 28.73
C ASN A 24 21.54 -14.51 29.40
N LEU A 25 21.62 -15.05 30.62
CA LEU A 25 20.46 -15.42 31.43
C LEU A 25 19.60 -14.21 31.76
N GLN A 26 20.22 -13.08 32.13
CA GLN A 26 19.50 -11.83 32.35
C GLN A 26 18.77 -11.39 31.08
N THR A 27 19.46 -11.37 29.93
CA THR A 27 18.87 -10.96 28.65
C THR A 27 17.70 -11.85 28.22
N ILE A 28 17.75 -13.18 28.42
CA ILE A 28 16.58 -14.02 28.08
C ILE A 28 15.41 -13.81 29.04
N ASN A 29 15.66 -13.44 30.30
CA ASN A 29 14.58 -13.11 31.23
C ASN A 29 13.90 -11.80 30.82
N GLU A 30 14.67 -10.79 30.41
CA GLU A 30 14.16 -9.54 29.84
C GLU A 30 13.27 -9.82 28.61
N PHE A 31 13.71 -10.71 27.69
CA PHE A 31 12.88 -11.16 26.57
C PHE A 31 11.58 -11.82 27.02
N LEU A 32 11.65 -12.76 27.97
CA LEU A 32 10.47 -13.51 28.42
C LEU A 32 9.47 -12.58 29.12
N ASP A 33 9.93 -11.61 29.88
CA ASP A 33 9.08 -10.60 30.51
C ASP A 33 8.45 -9.67 29.47
N LEU A 34 9.21 -9.24 28.46
CA LEU A 34 8.69 -8.49 27.33
C LEU A 34 7.56 -9.26 26.64
N VAL A 35 7.79 -10.53 26.29
CA VAL A 35 6.80 -11.38 25.62
C VAL A 35 5.54 -11.58 26.47
N ARG A 36 5.68 -11.76 27.79
CA ARG A 36 4.55 -11.86 28.73
C ARG A 36 3.77 -10.55 28.88
N SER A 37 4.44 -9.42 28.69
CA SER A 37 3.84 -8.08 28.81
C SER A 37 3.10 -7.62 27.55
N LEU A 38 3.25 -8.31 26.42
CA LEU A 38 2.60 -7.98 25.17
C LEU A 38 1.07 -7.96 25.34
N ASN A 39 0.46 -6.81 25.08
CA ASN A 39 -0.97 -6.57 25.22
C ASN A 39 -1.62 -5.94 23.99
N ASP A 40 -0.86 -5.80 22.90
CA ASP A 40 -1.30 -5.19 21.65
C ASP A 40 -0.79 -5.98 20.44
N TYR A 41 -1.35 -5.72 19.25
CA TYR A 41 -0.94 -6.32 18.00
C TYR A 41 0.57 -6.12 17.76
N VAL A 42 1.28 -7.19 17.39
CA VAL A 42 2.72 -7.13 17.11
C VAL A 42 2.95 -7.10 15.61
N THR A 43 3.42 -5.98 15.08
CA THR A 43 3.76 -5.82 13.66
C THR A 43 4.95 -6.69 13.25
N TRP A 44 5.08 -6.97 11.96
CA TRP A 44 6.28 -7.64 11.43
C TRP A 44 7.55 -6.83 11.70
N VAL A 45 7.45 -5.50 11.70
CA VAL A 45 8.58 -4.59 12.01
C VAL A 45 9.04 -4.78 13.46
N GLN A 46 8.11 -4.75 14.42
CA GLN A 46 8.43 -4.98 15.84
C GLN A 46 8.98 -6.39 16.08
N ARG A 47 8.38 -7.40 15.45
CA ARG A 47 8.90 -8.78 15.50
C ARG A 47 10.34 -8.85 15.03
N ASP A 48 10.67 -8.24 13.89
CA ASP A 48 12.00 -8.30 13.30
C ASP A 48 13.02 -7.51 14.13
N GLN A 49 12.61 -6.39 14.73
CA GLN A 49 13.40 -5.66 15.72
C GLN A 49 13.74 -6.54 16.92
N LEU A 50 12.75 -7.22 17.52
CA LEU A 50 12.98 -8.16 18.63
C LEU A 50 13.88 -9.33 18.21
N LYS A 51 13.68 -9.92 17.03
CA LYS A 51 14.57 -10.97 16.53
C LYS A 51 16.01 -10.49 16.43
N SER A 52 16.21 -9.28 15.91
CA SER A 52 17.54 -8.69 15.76
C SER A 52 18.19 -8.43 17.12
N GLU A 53 17.46 -7.81 18.05
CA GLU A 53 17.92 -7.48 19.40
C GLU A 53 18.39 -8.72 20.18
N TYR A 54 17.62 -9.81 20.11
CA TYR A 54 17.91 -11.03 20.86
C TYR A 54 18.66 -12.11 20.05
N ALA A 55 19.07 -11.83 18.80
CA ALA A 55 19.75 -12.79 17.92
C ALA A 55 21.03 -13.37 18.55
N THR A 56 21.84 -12.52 19.19
CA THR A 56 23.12 -12.93 19.78
C THR A 56 22.92 -13.91 20.93
N VAL A 57 21.97 -13.64 21.82
CA VAL A 57 21.66 -14.53 22.95
C VAL A 57 20.93 -15.79 22.47
N GLY A 58 20.10 -15.67 21.43
CA GLY A 58 19.51 -16.78 20.69
C GLY A 58 20.57 -17.76 20.20
N GLN A 59 21.57 -17.27 19.48
CA GLN A 59 22.68 -18.09 18.99
C GLN A 59 23.50 -18.69 20.13
N PHE A 60 23.64 -18.00 21.27
CA PHE A 60 24.32 -18.55 22.43
C PHE A 60 23.59 -19.74 23.04
N PHE A 61 22.25 -19.71 23.16
CA PHE A 61 21.45 -20.77 23.78
C PHE A 61 20.91 -21.82 22.79
N LYS A 62 21.06 -21.61 21.49
CA LYS A 62 20.65 -22.55 20.43
C LYS A 62 21.16 -23.96 20.71
N ASN A 63 20.25 -24.95 20.69
CA ASN A 63 20.53 -26.36 20.99
C ASN A 63 21.10 -26.63 22.40
N LYS A 64 21.07 -25.67 23.34
CA LYS A 64 21.62 -25.82 24.70
C LYS A 64 20.55 -26.01 25.79
N THR A 65 19.29 -26.24 25.43
CA THR A 65 18.20 -26.52 26.39
C THR A 65 18.57 -27.66 27.35
N SER A 66 18.99 -28.81 26.84
CA SER A 66 19.43 -29.95 27.67
C SER A 66 20.73 -29.68 28.43
N TYR A 67 21.62 -28.87 27.86
CA TYR A 67 22.88 -28.49 28.51
C TYR A 67 22.63 -27.64 29.75
N TYR A 68 21.68 -26.70 29.69
CA TYR A 68 21.28 -25.84 30.81
C TYR A 68 20.02 -26.32 31.53
N LYS A 69 19.71 -27.62 31.54
CA LYS A 69 18.46 -28.22 32.07
C LYS A 69 17.96 -27.79 33.47
N LYS A 70 18.82 -27.24 34.34
CA LYS A 70 18.39 -26.70 35.65
C LYS A 70 17.75 -25.32 35.57
N GLU A 71 17.89 -24.64 34.43
CA GLU A 71 17.36 -23.30 34.19
C GLU A 71 16.17 -23.39 33.24
N THR A 72 14.97 -23.19 33.77
CA THR A 72 13.73 -23.29 32.99
C THR A 72 13.59 -22.13 32.01
N ALA A 73 14.15 -20.95 32.33
CA ALA A 73 14.12 -19.80 31.44
C ALA A 73 14.79 -20.09 30.09
N VAL A 74 15.89 -20.85 30.07
CA VAL A 74 16.56 -21.24 28.82
C VAL A 74 15.65 -22.09 27.93
N LYS A 75 14.91 -23.02 28.53
CA LYS A 75 13.95 -23.86 27.81
C LYS A 75 12.83 -23.00 27.22
N SER A 76 12.17 -22.18 28.04
CA SER A 76 11.06 -21.32 27.60
C SER A 76 11.50 -20.32 26.53
N PHE A 77 12.68 -19.72 26.70
CA PHE A 77 13.25 -18.82 25.71
C PHE A 77 13.46 -19.52 24.37
N ASN A 78 14.14 -20.68 24.35
CA ASN A 78 14.39 -21.41 23.11
C ASN A 78 13.08 -21.86 22.42
N GLU A 79 12.10 -22.36 23.17
CA GLU A 79 10.80 -22.78 22.63
C GLU A 79 10.04 -21.64 21.93
N ILE A 80 10.21 -20.40 22.40
CA ILE A 80 9.60 -19.21 21.80
C ILE A 80 10.47 -18.66 20.68
N PHE A 81 11.77 -18.45 20.94
CA PHE A 81 12.66 -17.71 20.08
C PHE A 81 13.05 -18.48 18.81
N GLU A 82 13.20 -19.80 18.88
CA GLU A 82 13.51 -20.63 17.70
C GLU A 82 12.35 -20.65 16.68
N ASP A 83 11.11 -20.47 17.12
CA ASP A 83 9.89 -20.43 16.30
C ASP A 83 9.19 -19.05 16.37
N PHE A 84 9.97 -17.97 16.55
CA PHE A 84 9.41 -16.67 16.93
C PHE A 84 8.44 -16.09 15.89
N ASP A 85 8.67 -16.35 14.60
CA ASP A 85 7.79 -15.89 13.53
C ASP A 85 6.38 -16.48 13.67
N ASN A 86 6.28 -17.79 13.89
CA ASN A 86 4.99 -18.44 14.10
C ASN A 86 4.42 -18.16 15.48
N TYR A 87 5.27 -17.92 16.49
CA TYR A 87 4.82 -17.44 17.80
C TYR A 87 4.02 -16.14 17.65
N VAL A 88 4.56 -15.14 16.95
CA VAL A 88 3.87 -13.86 16.70
C VAL A 88 2.60 -14.04 15.88
N ILE A 89 2.60 -14.91 14.86
CA ILE A 89 1.38 -15.21 14.09
C ILE A 89 0.26 -15.77 15.00
N ARG A 90 0.60 -16.73 15.88
CA ARG A 90 -0.36 -17.31 16.83
C ARG A 90 -0.83 -16.26 17.85
N TYR A 91 0.10 -15.45 18.36
CA TYR A 91 -0.20 -14.37 19.29
C TYR A 91 -1.19 -13.37 18.66
N ASN A 92 -0.90 -12.84 17.48
CA ASN A 92 -1.77 -11.87 16.79
C ASN A 92 -3.14 -12.46 16.44
N ARG A 93 -3.21 -13.73 16.04
CA ARG A 93 -4.50 -14.41 15.80
C ARG A 93 -5.35 -14.46 17.07
N ASN A 94 -4.74 -14.80 18.21
CA ASN A 94 -5.43 -14.83 19.49
C ASN A 94 -5.83 -13.41 19.93
N TYR A 95 -4.93 -12.43 19.78
CA TYR A 95 -5.23 -11.03 20.04
C TYR A 95 -6.45 -10.57 19.26
N VAL A 96 -6.48 -10.78 17.93
CA VAL A 96 -7.62 -10.40 17.08
C VAL A 96 -8.91 -11.08 17.55
N LYS A 97 -8.87 -12.38 17.86
CA LYS A 97 -10.05 -13.10 18.37
C LYS A 97 -10.56 -12.48 19.68
N THR A 98 -9.67 -12.26 20.65
CA THR A 98 -10.03 -11.67 21.95
C THR A 98 -10.56 -10.25 21.80
N GLN A 99 -9.97 -9.43 20.91
CA GLN A 99 -10.46 -8.08 20.65
C GLN A 99 -11.85 -8.07 20.01
N LYS A 100 -12.15 -9.00 19.09
CA LYS A 100 -13.51 -9.14 18.50
C LYS A 100 -14.56 -9.43 19.56
N GLU A 101 -14.23 -10.31 20.52
CA GLU A 101 -15.13 -10.66 21.62
C GLU A 101 -15.28 -9.49 22.60
N ARG A 102 -14.16 -8.86 22.99
CA ARG A 102 -14.14 -7.72 23.93
C ARG A 102 -14.91 -6.51 23.41
N LEU A 103 -14.77 -6.21 22.12
CA LEU A 103 -15.34 -5.02 21.47
C LEU A 103 -16.58 -5.37 20.62
N ARG A 104 -17.27 -6.47 20.95
CA ARG A 104 -18.41 -6.96 20.16
C ARG A 104 -19.49 -5.88 19.98
N GLU A 105 -19.96 -5.31 21.08
CA GLU A 105 -20.99 -4.25 21.07
C GLU A 105 -20.52 -3.02 20.29
N TYR A 106 -19.24 -2.64 20.43
CA TYR A 106 -18.65 -1.55 19.67
C TYR A 106 -18.72 -1.79 18.15
N PHE A 107 -18.35 -2.99 17.70
CA PHE A 107 -18.40 -3.35 16.28
C PHE A 107 -19.82 -3.55 15.73
N ASP A 108 -20.82 -3.67 16.60
CA ASP A 108 -22.23 -3.78 16.21
C ASP A 108 -22.88 -2.41 15.92
N HIS A 109 -22.19 -1.30 16.21
CA HIS A 109 -22.75 0.06 16.14
C HIS A 109 -21.93 1.05 15.31
N ILE A 110 -21.01 0.57 14.47
CA ILE A 110 -20.21 1.44 13.59
C ILE A 110 -21.12 2.10 12.56
N GLU A 111 -21.27 3.42 12.66
CA GLU A 111 -22.22 4.19 11.84
C GLU A 111 -23.67 3.61 11.91
N GLY A 112 -24.05 3.03 13.04
CA GLY A 112 -25.35 2.37 13.23
C GLY A 112 -25.49 1.03 12.50
N LYS A 113 -24.39 0.39 12.11
CA LYS A 113 -24.36 -0.90 11.42
C LYS A 113 -23.43 -1.88 12.14
N SER A 114 -23.79 -3.17 12.05
CA SER A 114 -22.94 -4.27 12.50
C SER A 114 -21.93 -4.66 11.43
N LEU A 115 -20.67 -4.76 11.82
CA LEU A 115 -19.59 -5.21 10.96
C LEU A 115 -19.53 -6.73 10.89
N ASP A 116 -19.23 -7.28 9.71
CA ASP A 116 -18.92 -8.70 9.55
C ASP A 116 -17.54 -9.06 10.14
N ASP A 117 -17.23 -10.36 10.19
CA ASP A 117 -15.99 -10.84 10.79
C ASP A 117 -14.71 -10.34 10.09
N GLN A 118 -14.76 -10.20 8.76
CA GLN A 118 -13.62 -9.72 7.96
C GLN A 118 -13.40 -8.22 8.18
N GLN A 119 -14.47 -7.44 8.24
CA GLN A 119 -14.42 -6.02 8.56
C GLN A 119 -13.88 -5.79 9.98
N ARG A 120 -14.36 -6.54 10.99
CA ARG A 120 -13.80 -6.47 12.35
C ARG A 120 -12.31 -6.83 12.38
N THR A 121 -11.91 -7.86 11.64
CA THR A 121 -10.49 -8.23 11.48
C THR A 121 -9.67 -7.09 10.90
N ALA A 122 -10.19 -6.41 9.88
CA ALA A 122 -9.53 -5.28 9.24
C ALA A 122 -9.38 -4.07 10.19
N LEU A 123 -10.36 -3.84 11.07
CA LEU A 123 -10.29 -2.79 12.08
C LEU A 123 -9.21 -3.08 13.14
N ILE A 124 -9.17 -4.32 13.65
CA ILE A 124 -8.25 -4.71 14.74
C ILE A 124 -6.82 -4.93 14.26
N THR A 125 -6.65 -5.47 13.05
CA THR A 125 -5.31 -5.70 12.47
C THR A 125 -4.60 -4.37 12.35
N ASP A 126 -3.41 -4.29 12.94
CA ASP A 126 -2.62 -3.07 13.05
C ASP A 126 -1.20 -3.27 12.51
N GLU A 127 -1.10 -4.05 11.44
CA GLU A 127 0.16 -4.25 10.74
C GLU A 127 0.68 -2.94 10.11
N TYR A 128 1.99 -2.84 9.91
CA TYR A 128 2.64 -1.68 9.31
C TYR A 128 2.05 -1.31 7.93
N ALA A 129 1.61 -2.31 7.16
CA ALA A 129 0.88 -2.12 5.92
C ALA A 129 -0.23 -3.16 5.80
N ASN A 130 -1.45 -2.72 5.47
CA ASN A 130 -2.63 -3.57 5.33
C ASN A 130 -3.31 -3.36 3.97
N LEU A 131 -3.53 -4.44 3.23
CA LEU A 131 -4.29 -4.44 1.98
C LEU A 131 -5.64 -5.11 2.19
N ILE A 132 -6.73 -4.37 1.96
CA ILE A 132 -8.09 -4.89 2.00
C ILE A 132 -8.59 -5.07 0.58
N ILE A 133 -8.82 -6.32 0.17
CA ILE A 133 -9.41 -6.66 -1.13
C ILE A 133 -10.91 -6.83 -0.92
N ALA A 134 -11.71 -6.05 -1.65
CA ALA A 134 -13.14 -5.99 -1.42
C ALA A 134 -13.94 -5.75 -2.71
N GLY A 135 -14.92 -6.62 -2.96
CA GLY A 135 -15.84 -6.52 -4.11
C GLY A 135 -16.78 -5.32 -4.03
N ALA A 136 -17.51 -5.06 -5.12
CA ALA A 136 -18.59 -4.07 -5.09
C ALA A 136 -19.63 -4.43 -4.00
N GLY A 137 -20.13 -3.43 -3.28
CA GLY A 137 -21.12 -3.65 -2.22
C GLY A 137 -20.61 -4.26 -0.90
N SER A 138 -19.34 -4.65 -0.78
CA SER A 138 -18.82 -5.32 0.44
C SER A 138 -18.56 -4.37 1.64
N GLY A 139 -19.10 -3.14 1.61
CA GLY A 139 -18.96 -2.19 2.70
C GLY A 139 -17.59 -1.51 2.85
N LYS A 140 -16.76 -1.41 1.79
CA LYS A 140 -15.43 -0.75 1.83
C LYS A 140 -15.40 0.57 2.59
N THR A 141 -16.33 1.47 2.27
CA THR A 141 -16.39 2.79 2.90
C THR A 141 -16.76 2.69 4.39
N LEU A 142 -17.63 1.74 4.75
CA LEU A 142 -17.96 1.47 6.16
C LEU A 142 -16.74 0.94 6.93
N THR A 143 -15.97 0.03 6.32
CA THR A 143 -14.71 -0.47 6.91
C THR A 143 -13.70 0.64 7.14
N ILE A 144 -13.56 1.57 6.18
CA ILE A 144 -12.66 2.73 6.32
C ILE A 144 -13.09 3.62 7.48
N LEU A 145 -14.37 4.01 7.52
CA LEU A 145 -14.90 4.85 8.61
C LEU A 145 -14.75 4.17 9.97
N GLY A 146 -15.08 2.87 10.04
CA GLY A 146 -14.89 2.06 11.24
C GLY A 146 -13.44 1.98 11.69
N LYS A 147 -12.47 1.88 10.76
CA LYS A 147 -11.03 1.89 11.10
C LYS A 147 -10.61 3.24 11.66
N VAL A 148 -11.03 4.35 11.05
CA VAL A 148 -10.73 5.70 11.59
C VAL A 148 -11.30 5.85 12.99
N GLN A 149 -12.57 5.51 13.18
CA GLN A 149 -13.23 5.57 14.50
C GLN A 149 -12.50 4.68 15.52
N TYR A 150 -12.14 3.45 15.14
CA TYR A 150 -11.41 2.52 16.00
C TYR A 150 -10.03 3.05 16.41
N LEU A 151 -9.27 3.63 15.47
CA LEU A 151 -7.97 4.20 15.77
C LEU A 151 -8.07 5.34 16.80
N ILE A 152 -9.07 6.20 16.65
CA ILE A 152 -9.27 7.33 17.58
C ILE A 152 -9.76 6.83 18.94
N GLU A 153 -10.86 6.07 18.96
CA GLU A 153 -11.55 5.75 20.21
C GLU A 153 -10.91 4.59 20.98
N GLN A 154 -10.33 3.61 20.27
CA GLN A 154 -9.80 2.38 20.90
C GLN A 154 -8.27 2.36 20.96
N LYS A 155 -7.59 3.04 20.01
CA LYS A 155 -6.12 3.15 19.98
C LYS A 155 -5.61 4.50 20.44
N ASN A 156 -6.50 5.43 20.80
CA ASN A 156 -6.16 6.78 21.27
C ASN A 156 -5.26 7.56 20.29
N SER A 157 -5.40 7.30 18.99
CA SER A 157 -4.71 8.07 17.95
C SER A 157 -5.31 9.46 17.84
N ASN A 158 -4.48 10.48 17.64
CA ASN A 158 -5.00 11.82 17.35
C ASN A 158 -5.60 11.84 15.95
N ALA A 159 -6.73 12.52 15.79
CA ALA A 159 -7.41 12.65 14.50
C ALA A 159 -6.50 13.29 13.42
N ASP A 160 -5.58 14.17 13.83
CA ASP A 160 -4.62 14.85 12.96
C ASP A 160 -3.47 13.95 12.49
N ASP A 161 -3.24 12.82 13.16
CA ASP A 161 -2.25 11.82 12.74
C ASP A 161 -2.80 10.88 11.65
N ILE A 162 -4.10 10.97 11.34
CA ILE A 162 -4.78 10.13 10.36
C ILE A 162 -4.95 10.87 9.03
N LEU A 163 -4.24 10.42 8.00
CA LEU A 163 -4.40 10.90 6.64
C LEU A 163 -5.32 9.99 5.82
N LEU A 164 -6.51 10.50 5.45
CA LEU A 164 -7.46 9.78 4.60
C LEU A 164 -7.46 10.35 3.17
N LEU A 165 -7.14 9.50 2.19
CA LEU A 165 -7.00 9.88 0.79
C LEU A 165 -8.05 9.21 -0.11
N SER A 166 -8.55 9.96 -1.08
CA SER A 166 -9.38 9.44 -2.16
C SER A 166 -9.08 10.11 -3.51
N PHE A 167 -9.47 9.47 -4.62
CA PHE A 167 -9.19 9.98 -5.96
C PHE A 167 -10.10 11.13 -6.37
N THR A 168 -11.40 11.04 -6.05
CA THR A 168 -12.40 12.00 -6.54
C THR A 168 -12.86 12.93 -5.44
N LYS A 169 -13.14 14.18 -5.78
CA LYS A 169 -13.72 15.16 -4.86
C LYS A 169 -15.06 14.69 -4.31
N LYS A 170 -15.91 14.08 -5.15
CA LYS A 170 -17.20 13.50 -4.74
C LYS A 170 -17.04 12.49 -3.60
N THR A 171 -16.09 11.57 -3.71
CA THR A 171 -15.82 10.57 -2.65
C THR A 171 -15.27 11.21 -1.39
N VAL A 172 -14.41 12.23 -1.52
CA VAL A 172 -13.93 13.01 -0.37
C VAL A 172 -15.07 13.70 0.36
N ASP A 173 -15.98 14.34 -0.37
CA ASP A 173 -17.12 15.05 0.21
C ASP A 173 -18.05 14.06 0.95
N GLU A 174 -18.36 12.91 0.34
CA GLU A 174 -19.15 11.83 0.98
C GLU A 174 -18.46 11.30 2.26
N LEU A 175 -17.15 11.04 2.21
CA LEU A 175 -16.39 10.58 3.37
C LEU A 175 -16.42 11.60 4.51
N ASN A 176 -16.24 12.89 4.20
CA ASN A 176 -16.25 13.96 5.19
C ASN A 176 -17.62 14.16 5.84
N GLU A 177 -18.71 14.05 5.06
CA GLU A 177 -20.07 14.08 5.61
C GLU A 177 -20.28 12.94 6.62
N ARG A 178 -19.84 11.73 6.27
CA ARG A 178 -19.99 10.55 7.13
C ARG A 178 -19.08 10.60 8.36
N LEU A 179 -17.84 11.09 8.23
CA LEU A 179 -16.93 11.34 9.36
C LEU A 179 -17.54 12.33 10.36
N THR A 180 -18.15 13.42 9.85
CA THR A 180 -18.86 14.40 10.67
C THR A 180 -20.03 13.76 11.40
N LYS A 181 -20.80 12.91 10.70
CA LYS A 181 -21.96 12.19 11.27
C LYS A 181 -21.57 11.26 12.42
N ILE A 182 -20.42 10.61 12.34
CA ILE A 182 -19.90 9.75 13.42
C ILE A 182 -19.09 10.54 14.48
N GLY A 183 -19.04 11.86 14.38
CA GLY A 183 -18.39 12.72 15.40
C GLY A 183 -16.86 12.70 15.37
N VAL A 184 -16.25 12.29 14.27
CA VAL A 184 -14.79 12.19 14.13
C VAL A 184 -14.22 13.46 13.48
N ALA A 185 -13.14 14.00 14.05
CA ALA A 185 -12.52 15.24 13.58
C ALA A 185 -11.58 15.08 12.35
N THR A 186 -11.22 13.85 11.98
CA THR A 186 -10.39 13.55 10.80
C THR A 186 -11.05 14.02 9.51
N LYS A 187 -10.25 14.38 8.50
CA LYS A 187 -10.74 14.80 7.18
C LYS A 187 -10.12 13.99 6.05
N ALA A 188 -10.97 13.59 5.11
CA ALA A 188 -10.55 13.10 3.81
C ALA A 188 -10.09 14.24 2.90
N THR A 189 -9.11 13.97 2.06
CA THR A 189 -8.66 14.87 0.99
C THR A 189 -8.29 14.10 -0.27
N THR A 190 -8.09 14.81 -1.38
CA THR A 190 -7.55 14.20 -2.60
C THR A 190 -6.03 14.31 -2.63
N PHE A 191 -5.37 13.43 -3.38
CA PHE A 191 -3.93 13.52 -3.63
C PHE A 191 -3.52 14.90 -4.15
N HIS A 192 -4.25 15.44 -5.13
CA HIS A 192 -3.98 16.76 -5.72
C HIS A 192 -4.11 17.88 -4.68
N LYS A 193 -5.15 17.85 -3.84
CA LYS A 193 -5.34 18.87 -2.81
C LYS A 193 -4.26 18.79 -1.74
N LEU A 194 -3.93 17.58 -1.27
CA LEU A 194 -2.81 17.38 -0.33
C LEU A 194 -1.49 17.92 -0.90
N GLY A 195 -1.18 17.58 -2.15
CA GLY A 195 0.04 18.05 -2.82
C GLY A 195 0.07 19.58 -2.93
N TYR A 196 -1.04 20.19 -3.35
CA TYR A 196 -1.17 21.64 -3.44
C TYR A 196 -1.01 22.33 -2.08
N ASP A 197 -1.69 21.84 -1.04
CA ASP A 197 -1.61 22.40 0.32
C ASP A 197 -0.19 22.25 0.89
N THR A 198 0.50 21.15 0.58
CA THR A 198 1.89 20.92 0.97
C THR A 198 2.84 21.92 0.30
N ILE A 199 2.68 22.15 -1.01
CA ILE A 199 3.48 23.14 -1.75
C ILE A 199 3.23 24.53 -1.17
N LYS A 200 1.97 24.92 -1.00
CA LYS A 200 1.57 26.21 -0.45
C LYS A 200 2.15 26.47 0.94
N LYS A 201 2.32 25.42 1.75
CA LYS A 201 2.92 25.53 3.09
C LYS A 201 4.44 25.80 3.06
N HIS A 202 5.15 25.38 2.01
CA HIS A 202 6.62 25.42 1.96
C HIS A 202 7.19 26.36 0.88
N ARG A 203 6.35 26.88 -0.03
CA ARG A 203 6.74 27.83 -1.08
C ARG A 203 6.01 29.16 -0.93
N ALA A 204 6.76 30.24 -1.17
CA ALA A 204 6.19 31.59 -1.26
C ALA A 204 5.50 31.82 -2.61
N ASP A 205 5.99 31.18 -3.68
CA ASP A 205 5.46 31.19 -5.04
C ASP A 205 4.46 30.04 -5.24
N ILE A 206 3.19 30.30 -4.93
CA ILE A 206 2.14 29.29 -5.07
C ILE A 206 1.81 29.11 -6.55
N PRO A 207 1.93 27.89 -7.12
CA PRO A 207 1.57 27.67 -8.52
C PRO A 207 0.07 27.88 -8.73
N ALA A 208 -0.29 28.62 -9.79
CA ALA A 208 -1.69 28.81 -10.14
C ALA A 208 -2.30 27.48 -10.61
N VAL A 209 -3.44 27.10 -10.03
CA VAL A 209 -4.22 25.96 -10.51
C VAL A 209 -4.87 26.35 -11.84
N THR A 210 -4.45 25.71 -12.92
CA THR A 210 -4.98 25.97 -14.27
C THR A 210 -6.43 25.46 -14.39
N ASN A 211 -7.24 26.10 -15.23
CA ASN A 211 -8.57 25.62 -15.57
C ASN A 211 -8.65 25.20 -17.05
N GLU A 212 -9.74 24.56 -17.47
CA GLU A 212 -9.91 24.11 -18.86
C GLU A 212 -9.78 25.26 -19.88
N ASN A 213 -10.19 26.49 -19.52
CA ASN A 213 -10.03 27.65 -20.39
C ASN A 213 -8.55 28.05 -20.53
N THR A 214 -7.77 27.97 -19.44
CA THR A 214 -6.32 28.17 -19.46
C THR A 214 -5.65 27.11 -20.31
N LEU A 215 -6.00 25.84 -20.14
CA LEU A 215 -5.45 24.75 -20.95
C LEU A 215 -5.78 24.92 -22.43
N SER A 216 -7.05 25.22 -22.76
CA SER A 216 -7.48 25.51 -24.13
C SER A 216 -6.74 26.71 -24.70
N GLY A 217 -6.52 27.76 -23.91
CA GLY A 217 -5.74 28.93 -24.28
C GLY A 217 -4.28 28.58 -24.59
N VAL A 218 -3.61 27.85 -23.72
CA VAL A 218 -2.22 27.41 -23.89
C VAL A 218 -2.07 26.51 -25.13
N ILE A 219 -2.98 25.54 -25.30
CA ILE A 219 -2.96 24.66 -26.48
C ILE A 219 -3.19 25.48 -27.76
N LYS A 220 -4.14 26.42 -27.76
CA LYS A 220 -4.39 27.29 -28.92
C LYS A 220 -3.19 28.18 -29.23
N ALA A 221 -2.54 28.73 -28.21
CA ALA A 221 -1.34 29.53 -28.37
C ALA A 221 -0.22 28.68 -28.98
N TYR A 222 0.09 27.53 -28.39
CA TYR A 222 1.10 26.60 -28.91
C TYR A 222 0.83 26.17 -30.36
N LEU A 223 -0.42 25.80 -30.68
CA LEU A 223 -0.77 25.45 -32.05
C LEU A 223 -0.56 26.61 -33.02
N LYS A 224 -0.94 27.83 -32.64
CA LYS A 224 -0.82 28.99 -33.50
C LYS A 224 0.62 29.49 -33.64
N GLU A 225 1.33 29.60 -32.54
CA GLU A 225 2.62 30.30 -32.45
C GLU A 225 3.78 29.36 -32.78
N ASP A 226 3.71 28.08 -32.37
CA ASP A 226 4.80 27.13 -32.54
C ASP A 226 4.55 26.12 -33.66
N ILE A 227 3.32 25.64 -33.83
CA ILE A 227 3.02 24.60 -34.85
C ILE A 227 2.68 25.20 -36.21
N PHE A 228 1.77 26.18 -36.28
CA PHE A 228 1.26 26.68 -37.56
C PHE A 228 2.24 27.59 -38.30
N GLU A 229 3.17 28.23 -37.57
CA GLU A 229 4.22 29.08 -38.16
C GLU A 229 5.48 28.27 -38.58
N ASP A 230 5.61 27.00 -38.15
CA ASP A 230 6.70 26.10 -38.55
C ASP A 230 6.19 25.03 -39.54
N ALA A 231 6.65 25.11 -40.79
CA ALA A 231 6.20 24.20 -41.85
C ALA A 231 6.49 22.71 -41.56
N ALA A 232 7.62 22.40 -40.91
CA ALA A 232 7.99 21.04 -40.58
C ALA A 232 7.14 20.52 -39.40
N ALA A 233 6.92 21.35 -38.38
CA ALA A 233 6.06 21.01 -37.25
C ALA A 233 4.60 20.83 -37.67
N LEU A 234 4.08 21.72 -38.51
CA LEU A 234 2.74 21.62 -39.08
C LEU A 234 2.56 20.32 -39.89
N GLN A 235 3.53 19.99 -40.73
CA GLN A 235 3.49 18.76 -41.52
C GLN A 235 3.47 17.51 -40.63
N ALA A 236 4.35 17.48 -39.61
CA ALA A 236 4.38 16.39 -38.64
C ALA A 236 3.07 16.28 -37.83
N PHE A 237 2.49 17.41 -37.43
CA PHE A 237 1.23 17.46 -36.70
C PHE A 237 0.06 16.95 -37.55
N ILE A 238 -0.05 17.38 -38.81
CA ILE A 238 -1.08 16.90 -39.74
C ILE A 238 -0.95 15.39 -39.95
N GLN A 239 0.28 14.91 -40.15
CA GLN A 239 0.55 13.48 -40.33
C GLN A 239 0.14 12.67 -39.09
N TYR A 240 0.50 13.14 -37.89
CA TYR A 240 0.10 12.51 -36.64
C TYR A 240 -1.43 12.43 -36.50
N VAL A 241 -2.15 13.55 -36.70
CA VAL A 241 -3.61 13.59 -36.58
C VAL A 241 -4.26 12.70 -37.65
N ALA A 242 -3.74 12.69 -38.87
CA ALA A 242 -4.26 11.87 -39.95
C ALA A 242 -4.08 10.37 -39.69
N CYS A 243 -2.96 9.96 -39.08
CA CYS A 243 -2.72 8.59 -38.64
C CYS A 243 -3.62 8.21 -37.45
N TYR A 244 -3.76 9.09 -36.46
CA TYR A 244 -4.56 8.83 -35.26
C TYR A 244 -6.07 8.76 -35.56
N MET A 245 -6.57 9.58 -36.48
CA MET A 245 -8.00 9.64 -36.83
C MET A 245 -8.43 8.58 -37.86
N ASN A 246 -7.50 7.85 -38.48
CA ASN A 246 -7.77 6.80 -39.47
C ASN A 246 -7.18 5.44 -39.04
N ILE A 247 -7.14 5.13 -37.75
CA ILE A 247 -6.80 3.79 -37.28
C ILE A 247 -7.87 2.82 -37.83
N PRO A 248 -7.52 1.83 -38.68
CA PRO A 248 -8.49 0.85 -39.17
C PRO A 248 -9.00 -0.01 -38.01
N GLU A 249 -10.29 -0.40 -38.03
CA GLU A 249 -10.93 -1.23 -36.97
C GLU A 249 -10.17 -2.52 -36.64
N GLU A 250 -9.37 -3.03 -37.58
CA GLU A 250 -8.52 -4.22 -37.42
C GLU A 250 -7.36 -4.01 -36.41
N TYR A 251 -7.06 -2.76 -36.01
CA TYR A 251 -5.96 -2.39 -35.12
C TYR A 251 -6.44 -1.77 -33.79
N ASP A 252 -7.74 -1.82 -33.49
CA ASP A 252 -8.32 -1.28 -32.25
C ASP A 252 -8.05 -2.17 -31.00
N ASN A 253 -7.55 -3.40 -31.21
CA ASN A 253 -7.08 -4.26 -30.12
C ASN A 253 -5.67 -3.82 -29.68
N TYR A 254 -5.63 -3.00 -28.63
CA TYR A 254 -4.42 -2.52 -27.97
C TYR A 254 -3.67 -3.64 -27.26
N ASP A 255 -2.62 -4.15 -27.91
CA ASP A 255 -1.38 -4.54 -27.25
C ASP A 255 -0.22 -4.19 -28.19
N SER A 256 0.64 -3.25 -27.76
CA SER A 256 1.83 -2.73 -28.46
C SER A 256 1.64 -1.62 -29.51
N PHE A 257 1.37 -0.40 -29.03
CA PHE A 257 1.60 0.83 -29.80
C PHE A 257 3.09 1.00 -30.18
N GLU A 258 4.01 0.41 -29.40
CA GLU A 258 5.46 0.46 -29.65
C GLU A 258 5.93 -0.41 -30.84
N ASN A 259 5.22 -1.48 -31.21
CA ASN A 259 5.62 -2.35 -32.32
C ASN A 259 5.19 -1.86 -33.70
N ASN A 260 4.24 -0.92 -33.77
CA ASN A 260 3.66 -0.46 -35.04
C ASN A 260 4.43 0.69 -35.71
N LEU A 261 5.51 1.19 -35.10
CA LEU A 261 6.33 2.25 -35.68
C LEU A 261 6.97 1.82 -37.02
N PHE A 262 7.20 0.52 -37.24
CA PHE A 262 7.75 -0.01 -38.51
C PHE A 262 6.73 -0.09 -39.66
N LEU A 263 5.42 -0.08 -39.39
CA LEU A 263 4.39 -0.08 -40.44
C LEU A 263 4.10 1.32 -40.99
N THR A 264 4.48 2.38 -40.26
CA THR A 264 4.30 3.79 -40.67
C THR A 264 5.04 4.15 -41.96
N ALA A 265 6.12 3.45 -42.31
CA ALA A 265 6.88 3.68 -43.55
C ALA A 265 6.10 3.28 -44.82
N SER A 266 5.30 2.19 -44.76
CA SER A 266 4.44 1.74 -45.87
C SER A 266 3.25 2.69 -46.08
N TRP A 267 2.67 3.17 -44.98
CA TRP A 267 1.58 4.14 -45.00
C TRP A 267 2.03 5.52 -45.50
N ASN A 268 3.26 5.96 -45.21
CA ASN A 268 3.81 7.22 -45.72
C ASN A 268 3.91 7.28 -47.25
N LEU A 269 4.27 6.18 -47.92
CA LEU A 269 4.29 6.11 -49.38
C LEU A 269 2.87 6.21 -49.99
N HIS A 270 1.86 5.69 -49.29
CA HIS A 270 0.47 5.76 -49.75
C HIS A 270 -0.17 7.13 -49.45
N PHE A 271 0.19 7.76 -48.32
CA PHE A 271 -0.29 9.09 -47.93
C PHE A 271 0.29 10.21 -48.80
N HIS A 272 1.57 10.13 -49.17
CA HIS A 272 2.16 11.06 -50.15
C HIS A 272 1.48 10.97 -51.52
N ARG A 273 0.99 9.80 -51.92
CA ARG A 273 0.16 9.63 -53.14
C ARG A 273 -1.21 10.29 -53.01
N LEU A 274 -1.88 10.15 -51.86
CA LEU A 274 -3.17 10.80 -51.57
C LEU A 274 -3.11 12.33 -51.61
N LEU A 275 -2.01 12.93 -51.13
CA LEU A 275 -1.81 14.39 -51.15
C LEU A 275 -1.37 14.93 -52.53
N SER A 276 -0.88 14.08 -53.44
CA SER A 276 -0.43 14.47 -54.80
C SER A 276 -1.56 14.72 -55.81
N GLY A 277 -2.81 14.80 -55.36
CA GLY A 277 -3.95 15.26 -56.15
C GLY A 277 -4.53 14.25 -57.16
N THR A 278 -4.00 13.03 -57.26
CA THR A 278 -4.42 12.06 -58.29
C THR A 278 -5.60 11.16 -57.92
N ASP A 279 -6.04 11.10 -56.65
CA ASP A 279 -7.15 10.18 -56.30
C ASP A 279 -8.03 10.60 -55.09
N MET A 280 -8.13 11.90 -54.78
CA MET A 280 -9.05 12.35 -53.73
C MET A 280 -10.53 12.14 -54.11
N ALA A 281 -10.87 12.22 -55.40
CA ALA A 281 -12.23 12.00 -55.88
C ALA A 281 -12.67 10.53 -55.78
N GLY A 282 -11.78 9.57 -56.06
CA GLY A 282 -12.08 8.14 -55.97
C GLY A 282 -12.26 7.64 -54.53
N PHE A 283 -11.47 8.18 -53.59
CA PHE A 283 -11.51 7.82 -52.18
C PHE A 283 -12.78 8.33 -51.47
N ILE A 284 -13.20 9.57 -51.73
CA ILE A 284 -14.45 10.15 -51.21
C ILE A 284 -15.67 9.40 -51.77
N TRP A 285 -15.64 9.03 -53.05
CA TRP A 285 -16.74 8.30 -53.70
C TRP A 285 -16.93 6.86 -53.19
N ARG A 286 -15.84 6.17 -52.83
CA ARG A 286 -15.91 4.81 -52.22
C ARG A 286 -16.51 4.81 -50.81
N LYS A 287 -16.29 5.86 -50.02
CA LYS A 287 -16.76 5.95 -48.63
C LYS A 287 -18.27 6.25 -48.52
N ASN A 288 -18.86 6.96 -49.50
CA ASN A 288 -20.29 7.22 -49.52
C ASN A 288 -21.13 6.00 -49.93
N ARG A 289 -20.60 5.09 -50.78
CA ARG A 289 -21.31 3.86 -51.16
C ARG A 289 -21.47 2.84 -50.02
N HIS A 290 -20.61 2.88 -49.01
CA HIS A 290 -20.70 2.03 -47.82
C HIS A 290 -21.64 2.58 -46.74
N ARG A 291 -22.15 3.81 -46.87
CA ARG A 291 -23.10 4.42 -45.91
C ARG A 291 -24.55 4.40 -46.35
N GLU A 292 -24.85 4.14 -47.63
CA GLU A 292 -26.23 4.07 -48.15
C GLU A 292 -26.75 2.63 -48.34
N GLY A 293 -25.98 1.64 -47.90
CA GLY A 293 -26.34 0.22 -48.04
C GLY A 293 -26.15 -0.56 -46.76
N HIS A 294 -26.74 -0.11 -45.65
CA HIS A 294 -27.11 -0.90 -44.47
C HIS A 294 -28.10 -0.11 -43.61
#